data_AF-A0A354C4L3-F1
#
_entry.id   AF-A0A354C4L3-F1
#
_cell.length_a   1.000
_cell.length_b   1.000
_cell.length_c   1.000
_cell.angle_alpha   90.00
_cell.angle_beta   90.00
_cell.angle_gamma   90.00
#
_symmetry.space_group_name_H-M   'P 1'
#
loop_
_entity.id
_entity.type
_entity.pdbx_description
1 polymer ?
#
loop_
_entity_poly.entity_id
_entity_poly.type
_entity_poly.pdbx_seq_one_letter_code
_entity_poly.pdbx_strand_id
1 'polypeptide(L)' 'MDVFYMAVYPDKEEVFFNTAWLESLPNRLADISAQDSHYADVVRVYDVEAKNLKLLSDVVTQQLICFTQP' A
#
# COMPACT_ATOMS: atom_id res chain seq x y z
N MET A 1 -9.10 -9.64 -13.77
CA MET A 1 -9.40 -9.37 -12.35
C MET A 1 -8.04 -9.23 -11.71
N ASP A 2 -7.57 -8.00 -11.58
CA ASP A 2 -6.13 -7.74 -11.47
C ASP A 2 -5.83 -7.18 -10.07
N VAL A 3 -6.22 -7.94 -9.05
CA VAL A 3 -5.91 -7.62 -7.66
C VAL A 3 -4.72 -8.46 -7.23
N PHE A 4 -3.63 -7.80 -6.86
CA PHE A 4 -2.42 -8.43 -6.33
C PHE A 4 -2.43 -8.35 -4.79
N TYR A 5 -2.34 -9.50 -4.13
CA TYR A 5 -2.27 -9.58 -2.68
C TYR A 5 -0.84 -9.87 -2.24
N MET A 6 -0.39 -9.18 -1.19
CA MET A 6 0.93 -9.37 -0.61
C MET A 6 0.84 -9.25 0.91
N ALA A 7 1.48 -10.17 1.61
CA ALA A 7 1.71 -10.04 3.04
C ALA A 7 2.99 -9.23 3.28
N VAL A 8 2.91 -8.23 4.15
CA VAL A 8 4.06 -7.44 4.62
C VAL A 8 4.37 -7.85 6.05
N TYR A 9 5.64 -8.07 6.36
CA TYR A 9 6.11 -8.49 7.69
C TYR A 9 7.12 -7.47 8.23
N PRO A 10 6.67 -6.33 8.80
CA PRO A 10 7.56 -5.25 9.24
C PRO A 10 8.56 -5.67 10.33
N ASP A 11 8.26 -6.74 11.08
CA ASP A 11 9.12 -7.25 12.16
C ASP A 11 10.30 -8.10 11.66
N LYS A 12 10.36 -8.42 10.36
CA LYS A 12 11.49 -9.16 9.78
C LYS A 12 12.65 -8.20 9.50
N GLU A 13 13.88 -8.68 9.74
CA GLU A 13 15.09 -7.96 9.34
C GLU A 13 15.04 -7.60 7.85
N GLU A 14 15.54 -6.41 7.53
CA GLU A 14 15.58 -5.85 6.17
C GLU A 14 14.22 -5.59 5.49
N VAL A 15 13.10 -5.71 6.21
CA VAL A 15 11.79 -5.27 5.73
C VAL A 15 11.49 -3.84 6.20
N PHE A 16 11.49 -2.90 5.26
CA PHE A 16 11.15 -1.51 5.52
C PHE A 16 9.72 -1.21 5.07
N PHE A 17 8.86 -0.83 6.03
CA PHE A 17 7.50 -0.43 5.74
C PHE A 17 7.24 1.01 6.19
N ASN A 18 7.19 1.94 5.22
CA ASN A 18 6.98 3.36 5.49
C ASN A 18 5.49 3.68 5.72
N THR A 19 5.00 3.27 6.91
CA THR A 19 3.61 3.51 7.32
C THR A 19 3.28 4.98 7.38
N ALA A 20 4.19 5.82 7.88
CA ALA A 20 3.98 7.27 8.00
C ALA A 20 3.63 7.93 6.66
N TRP A 21 4.27 7.51 5.56
CA TRP A 21 3.92 8.00 4.22
C TRP A 21 2.50 7.60 3.81
N LEU A 22 2.13 6.32 4.00
CA LEU A 22 0.79 5.84 3.69
C LEU A 22 -0.27 6.56 4.54
N GLU A 23 -0.02 6.70 5.84
CA GLU A 23 -0.93 7.36 6.79
C GLU A 23 -1.11 8.86 6.52
N SER A 24 -0.15 9.49 5.82
CA SER A 24 -0.29 10.89 5.39
C SER A 24 -1.30 11.09 4.25
N LEU A 25 -1.68 10.02 3.56
CA LEU A 25 -2.65 10.06 2.46
C LEU A 25 -4.09 9.93 3.01
N PRO A 26 -5.08 10.56 2.35
CA PRO A 26 -6.46 10.42 2.76
C PRO A 26 -6.95 8.98 2.58
N ASN A 27 -7.65 8.45 3.58
CA ASN A 27 -8.33 7.15 3.47
C ASN A 27 -9.62 7.30 2.65
N ARG A 28 -9.65 6.68 1.48
CA ARG A 28 -10.73 6.68 0.49
C ARG A 28 -11.75 5.54 0.68
N LEU A 29 -11.66 4.75 1.75
CA LEU A 29 -12.55 3.60 1.98
C LEU A 29 -14.03 3.98 1.88
N ALA A 30 -14.44 5.07 2.53
CA ALA A 30 -15.83 5.52 2.54
C ALA A 30 -16.33 5.99 1.16
N ASP A 31 -15.43 6.43 0.28
CA ASP A 31 -15.77 6.84 -1.09
C ASP A 31 -16.12 5.63 -1.97
N ILE A 32 -15.59 4.45 -1.63
CA ILE A 32 -15.84 3.19 -2.33
C ILE A 32 -17.02 2.44 -1.70
N SER A 33 -17.08 2.39 -0.38
CA SER A 33 -18.14 1.74 0.38
C SER A 33 -18.44 2.50 1.67
N ALA A 34 -19.55 3.25 1.67
CA ALA A 34 -20.01 3.94 2.86
C ALA A 34 -20.39 2.97 4.00
N GLN A 35 -20.90 1.78 3.64
CA GLN A 35 -21.27 0.75 4.61
C GLN A 35 -20.06 0.19 5.37
N ASP A 36 -18.88 0.16 4.76
CA ASP A 36 -17.65 -0.36 5.35
C ASP A 36 -16.82 0.71 6.06
N SER A 37 -17.33 1.94 6.17
CA SER A 37 -16.62 3.07 6.78
C SER A 37 -16.19 2.83 8.23
N HIS A 38 -16.87 1.95 8.97
CA HIS A 38 -16.48 1.56 10.33
C HIS A 38 -15.18 0.76 10.38
N TYR A 39 -14.66 0.28 9.25
CA TYR A 39 -13.33 -0.35 9.17
C TYR A 39 -12.20 0.64 8.87
N ALA A 40 -12.46 1.95 8.77
CA ALA A 40 -11.46 2.95 8.36
C ALA A 40 -10.20 3.00 9.24
N ASP A 41 -10.26 2.50 10.47
CA ASP A 41 -9.13 2.40 11.39
C ASP A 41 -8.16 1.27 11.03
N VAL A 42 -8.63 0.22 10.33
CA VAL A 42 -7.85 -0.99 10.01
C VAL A 42 -7.73 -1.27 8.51
N VAL A 43 -8.67 -0.77 7.72
CA VAL A 43 -8.66 -0.83 6.25
C VAL A 43 -8.46 0.57 5.72
N ARG A 44 -7.38 0.76 4.95
CA ARG A 44 -7.06 2.01 4.29
C ARG A 44 -7.08 1.80 2.78
N VAL A 45 -7.74 2.70 2.06
CA VAL A 45 -7.67 2.74 0.60
C VAL A 45 -7.06 4.08 0.20
N TYR A 46 -6.05 4.04 -0.65
CA TYR A 46 -5.34 5.25 -1.09
C TYR A 46 -5.47 5.40 -2.60
N ASP A 47 -5.76 6.62 -3.03
CA ASP A 47 -5.57 7.00 -4.43
C ASP A 47 -4.09 7.37 -4.63
N VAL A 48 -3.41 6.54 -5.42
CA VAL A 48 -1.97 6.63 -5.68
C VAL A 48 -1.64 6.90 -7.15
N GLU A 49 -2.65 7.17 -7.99
CA GLU A 49 -2.46 7.38 -9.43
C GLU A 49 -1.53 8.57 -9.69
N ALA A 50 -1.84 9.72 -9.07
CA ALA A 50 -1.02 10.94 -9.17
C ALA A 50 0.37 10.82 -8.51
N LYS A 51 0.61 9.78 -7.70
CA LYS A 51 1.91 9.50 -7.07
C LYS A 51 2.76 8.56 -7.91
N ASN A 52 2.19 7.99 -8.98
CA ASN A 52 2.84 7.03 -9.86
C ASN A 52 3.53 5.90 -9.05
N LEU A 53 2.82 5.38 -8.05
CA LEU A 53 3.34 4.33 -7.17
C LEU A 53 3.59 3.06 -7.99
N LYS A 54 4.79 2.52 -7.88
CA LYS A 54 5.22 1.29 -8.55
C LYS A 54 5.52 0.21 -7.53
N LEU A 55 5.16 -1.01 -7.89
CA LEU A 55 5.60 -2.22 -7.22
C LEU A 55 6.50 -2.97 -8.21
N LEU A 56 7.77 -3.12 -7.88
CA LEU A 56 8.72 -3.91 -8.65
C LEU A 56 9.07 -5.16 -7.85
N SER A 57 9.04 -6.30 -8.52
CA SER A 57 9.52 -7.57 -7.99
C SER A 57 10.65 -8.06 -8.87
N ASP A 58 11.82 -8.27 -8.28
CA ASP A 58 12.98 -8.84 -8.93
C ASP A 58 13.21 -10.25 -8.39
N VAL A 59 12.98 -11.24 -9.26
CA VAL A 59 13.12 -12.66 -8.93
C VAL A 59 14.57 -13.10 -8.79
N VAL A 60 15.52 -12.35 -9.35
CA VAL A 60 16.95 -12.66 -9.30
C VAL A 60 17.53 -12.21 -7.96
N THR A 61 17.25 -10.97 -7.55
CA THR A 61 17.68 -10.44 -6.25
C THR A 61 16.75 -10.82 -5.10
N GLN A 62 15.58 -11.40 -5.40
CA GLN A 62 14.53 -11.74 -4.43
C GLN A 62 14.03 -10.51 -3.65
N GLN A 63 14.03 -9.36 -4.32
CA GLN A 63 13.61 -8.09 -3.73
C GLN A 63 12.27 -7.66 -4.27
N LEU A 64 11.47 -7.07 -3.38
CA LEU A 64 10.25 -6.37 -3.74
C LEU A 64 10.36 -4.93 -3.24
N ILE A 65 10.21 -3.98 -4.15
CA ILE A 65 10.41 -2.56 -3.90
C ILE A 65 9.13 -1.82 -4.27
N CYS A 66 8.64 -1.00 -3.35
CA CYS A 66 7.52 -0.09 -3.56
C CYS A 66 8.03 1.35 -3.51
N PHE A 67 7.82 2.13 -4.57
CA PHE A 67 8.32 3.50 -4.65
C PHE A 67 7.45 4.38 -5.55
N THR A 68 7.48 5.68 -5.29
CA THR A 68 6.88 6.69 -6.16
C THR A 68 7.91 7.21 -7.14
N GLN A 69 7.49 7.50 -8.37
CA GLN A 69 8.34 8.13 -9.37
C GLN A 69 7.75 9.50 -9.75
N PRO A 70 8.55 10.59 -9.74
CA PRO A 70 8.09 11.89 -10.22
C PRO A 70 7.74 11.88 -11.72
#